data_AF-A0A250WQR6-F1
#
_entry.id   AF-A0A250WQR6-F1
#
_cell.length_a   1.000
_cell.length_b   1.000
_cell.length_c   1.000
_cell.angle_alpha   90.00
_cell.angle_beta   90.00
_cell.angle_gamma   90.00
#
_symmetry.space_group_name_H-M   'P 1'
#
loop_
_entity.id
_entity.type
_entity.pdbx_description
1 polymer ?
#
loop_
_entity_poly.entity_id
_entity_poly.type
_entity_poly.pdbx_seq_one_letter_code
_entity_poly.pdbx_strand_id
1 'polypeptide(L)'
;MMNILVASASAKTGCAVVEILSAQGTVKIKALVRNPSSNTAKSIAALPNVSLVVGDFNDVQSIKDALHGVDRATLLGKNHSTTERLITLCNEIMKLAFIAAATEAGVEAVVRISTYGALIGLNSTGVTGVYAKAHARIEQYIEDHDSKQLAGSAAEAKATGHISMPVADNTSTFAMIDPRDVAGAAVAILVQPTEKLQQFLSLRQVQVHRPERKSF
;
A
#
# COMPACT_ATOMS: atom_id res chain seq x y z
N MET A 1 24.03 4.63 6.93
CA MET A 1 22.62 4.61 7.38
C MET A 1 21.78 4.50 6.11
N MET A 2 20.93 3.49 6.02
CA MET A 2 20.13 3.19 4.82
C MET A 2 19.08 4.27 4.58
N ASN A 3 18.84 4.62 3.32
CA ASN A 3 17.85 5.58 2.86
C ASN A 3 16.61 4.83 2.36
N ILE A 4 15.48 4.97 3.07
CA ILE A 4 14.21 4.37 2.69
C ILE A 4 13.26 5.43 2.14
N LEU A 5 12.73 5.22 0.93
CA LEU A 5 11.64 6.03 0.38
C LEU A 5 10.29 5.44 0.77
N VAL A 6 9.45 6.23 1.44
CA VAL A 6 8.05 5.88 1.70
C VAL A 6 7.17 6.57 0.65
N ALA A 7 6.77 5.83 -0.39
CA ALA A 7 5.85 6.35 -1.39
C ALA A 7 4.43 6.52 -0.79
N SER A 8 3.73 7.59 -1.15
CA SER A 8 2.42 7.95 -0.57
C SER A 8 2.48 8.09 0.97
N ALA A 9 3.51 8.76 1.49
CA ALA A 9 3.76 8.86 2.94
C ALA A 9 2.59 9.45 3.74
N SER A 10 1.73 10.28 3.11
CA SER A 10 0.55 10.86 3.76
C SER A 10 -0.69 9.95 3.80
N ALA A 11 -0.63 8.73 3.22
CA ALA A 11 -1.69 7.74 3.37
C ALA A 11 -1.64 7.10 4.77
N LYS A 12 -2.76 6.60 5.31
CA LYS A 12 -2.81 6.01 6.67
C LYS A 12 -1.70 4.97 6.92
N THR A 13 -1.55 4.00 6.03
CA THR A 13 -0.48 2.99 6.12
C THR A 13 0.90 3.61 5.89
N GLY A 14 1.03 4.58 4.99
CA GLY A 14 2.27 5.31 4.75
C GLY A 14 2.75 6.09 5.98
N CYS A 15 1.84 6.78 6.68
CA CYS A 15 2.12 7.49 7.93
C CYS A 15 2.64 6.51 8.98
N ALA A 16 1.95 5.38 9.16
CA ALA A 16 2.36 4.35 10.10
C ALA A 16 3.74 3.76 9.75
N VAL A 17 4.07 3.58 8.47
CA VAL A 17 5.43 3.16 8.06
C VAL A 17 6.47 4.21 8.48
N VAL A 18 6.22 5.49 8.22
CA VAL A 18 7.15 6.56 8.60
C VAL A 18 7.32 6.64 10.12
N GLU A 19 6.23 6.58 10.87
CA GLU A 19 6.24 6.61 12.34
C GLU A 19 7.06 5.44 12.93
N ILE A 20 6.85 4.21 12.44
CA ILE A 20 7.57 3.03 12.91
C ILE A 20 9.07 3.14 12.55
N LEU A 21 9.42 3.52 11.32
CA LEU A 21 10.82 3.68 10.91
C LEU A 21 11.52 4.79 11.70
N SER A 22 10.84 5.91 11.92
CA SER A 22 11.38 7.05 12.65
C SER A 22 11.65 6.69 14.11
N ALA A 23 10.71 5.99 14.75
CA ALA A 23 10.85 5.51 16.12
C ALA A 23 12.02 4.52 16.30
N GLN A 24 12.34 3.71 15.27
CA GLN A 24 13.50 2.82 15.30
C GLN A 24 14.84 3.59 15.21
N GLY A 25 14.86 4.72 14.49
CA GLY A 25 16.02 5.60 14.42
C GLY A 25 17.23 5.04 13.67
N THR A 26 17.09 3.93 12.94
CA THR A 26 18.19 3.21 12.26
C THR A 26 18.36 3.56 10.79
N VAL A 27 17.42 4.30 10.21
CA VAL A 27 17.37 4.65 8.78
C VAL A 27 17.06 6.12 8.56
N LYS A 28 17.47 6.66 7.40
CA LYS A 28 17.00 7.95 6.91
C LYS A 28 15.76 7.73 6.05
N ILE A 29 14.75 8.58 6.23
CA ILE A 29 13.42 8.39 5.62
C ILE A 29 13.18 9.52 4.63
N LYS A 30 12.96 9.18 3.36
CA LYS A 30 12.44 10.09 2.34
C LYS A 30 10.93 9.88 2.25
N ALA A 31 10.15 10.82 2.77
CA ALA A 31 8.69 10.77 2.75
C ALA A 31 8.16 11.44 1.47
N LEU A 32 7.71 10.64 0.50
CA LEU A 32 7.17 11.15 -0.76
C LEU A 32 5.75 11.68 -0.55
N VAL A 33 5.56 12.98 -0.77
CA VAL A 33 4.27 13.67 -0.62
C VAL A 33 3.98 14.53 -1.84
N ARG A 34 2.71 14.61 -2.25
CA ARG A 34 2.29 15.53 -3.32
C ARG A 34 2.18 16.98 -2.83
N ASN A 35 1.70 17.17 -1.61
CA ASN A 35 1.52 18.49 -1.00
C ASN A 35 2.29 18.56 0.34
N PRO A 36 3.50 19.18 0.36
CA PRO A 36 4.30 19.32 1.58
C PRO A 36 3.66 20.25 2.61
N SER A 37 2.75 21.13 2.20
CA SER A 37 2.07 22.08 3.08
C SER A 37 0.89 21.47 3.85
N SER A 38 0.49 20.23 3.54
CA SER A 38 -0.59 19.54 4.25
C SER A 38 -0.23 19.26 5.71
N ASN A 39 -1.23 19.25 6.60
CA ASN A 39 -1.02 19.00 8.03
C ASN A 39 -0.34 17.64 8.28
N THR A 40 -0.72 16.61 7.52
CA THR A 40 -0.09 15.28 7.59
C THR A 40 1.37 15.32 7.16
N ALA A 41 1.70 15.99 6.06
CA ALA A 41 3.10 16.10 5.62
C ALA A 41 3.96 16.86 6.64
N LYS A 42 3.43 17.96 7.21
CA LYS A 42 4.10 18.71 8.28
C LYS A 42 4.33 17.86 9.54
N SER A 43 3.33 17.07 9.93
CA SER A 43 3.43 16.19 11.10
C SER A 43 4.49 15.11 10.90
N ILE A 44 4.54 14.51 9.70
CA ILE A 44 5.56 13.52 9.33
C ILE A 44 6.96 14.16 9.29
N ALA A 45 7.09 15.37 8.76
CA ALA A 45 8.36 16.09 8.67
C ALA A 45 8.95 16.45 10.03
N ALA A 46 8.12 16.54 11.08
CA ALA A 46 8.57 16.81 12.44
C ALA A 46 9.19 15.58 13.12
N LEU A 47 9.08 14.39 12.52
CA LEU A 47 9.62 13.16 13.08
C LEU A 47 11.14 13.03 12.83
N PRO A 48 11.90 12.41 13.76
CA PRO A 48 13.33 12.17 13.59
C PRO A 48 13.67 11.43 12.29
N ASN A 49 14.78 11.81 11.66
CA ASN A 49 15.32 11.19 10.45
C ASN A 49 14.41 11.25 9.21
N VAL A 50 13.38 12.10 9.20
CA VAL A 50 12.47 12.28 8.06
C VAL A 50 12.80 13.53 7.25
N SER A 51 12.89 13.36 5.93
CA SER A 51 12.93 14.44 4.95
C SER A 51 11.74 14.30 4.01
N LEU A 52 11.00 15.39 3.78
CA LEU A 52 9.97 15.40 2.75
C LEU A 52 10.60 15.46 1.37
N VAL A 53 10.04 14.68 0.45
CA VAL A 53 10.33 14.76 -0.98
C VAL A 53 9.02 15.01 -1.69
N VAL A 54 9.01 16.03 -2.54
CA VAL A 54 7.82 16.32 -3.37
C VAL A 54 7.86 15.43 -4.60
N GLY A 55 6.76 14.75 -4.88
CA GLY A 55 6.60 14.04 -6.14
C GLY A 55 5.18 13.56 -6.36
N ASP A 56 4.85 13.35 -7.62
CA ASP A 56 3.56 12.89 -8.08
C ASP A 56 3.76 11.70 -9.03
N PHE A 57 2.93 10.68 -8.86
CA PHE A 57 2.94 9.51 -9.74
C PHE A 57 2.58 9.84 -11.20
N ASN A 58 1.93 10.99 -11.45
CA ASN A 58 1.68 11.53 -12.79
C ASN A 58 2.91 12.23 -13.40
N ASP A 59 3.93 12.50 -12.59
CA ASP A 59 5.19 13.13 -13.02
C ASP A 59 6.34 12.15 -12.81
N VAL A 60 6.64 11.41 -13.88
CA VAL A 60 7.71 10.39 -13.88
C VAL A 60 9.05 10.98 -13.48
N GLN A 61 9.36 12.22 -13.85
CA GLN A 61 10.63 12.84 -13.49
C GLN A 61 10.70 13.08 -11.98
N SER A 62 9.63 13.57 -11.37
CA SER A 62 9.56 13.74 -9.92
C SER A 62 9.76 12.43 -9.15
N ILE A 63 9.29 11.31 -9.70
CA ILE A 63 9.50 9.97 -9.13
C ILE A 63 10.96 9.55 -9.25
N LYS A 64 11.59 9.75 -10.42
CA LYS A 64 13.02 9.47 -10.65
C LYS A 64 13.89 10.27 -9.69
N ASP A 65 13.62 11.57 -9.53
CA ASP A 65 14.34 12.45 -8.61
C ASP A 65 14.17 12.00 -7.15
N ALA A 66 12.97 11.56 -6.78
CA ALA A 66 12.69 11.06 -5.45
C ALA A 66 13.45 9.76 -5.13
N LEU A 67 13.69 8.91 -6.13
CA LEU A 67 14.40 7.63 -6.00
C LEU A 67 15.92 7.80 -5.97
N HIS A 68 16.46 8.97 -6.28
CA HIS A 68 17.91 9.19 -6.23
C HIS A 68 18.48 8.94 -4.83
N GLY A 69 19.49 8.07 -4.75
CA GLY A 69 20.18 7.68 -3.52
C GLY A 69 19.30 6.90 -2.52
N VAL A 70 18.24 6.26 -3.01
CA VAL A 70 17.36 5.40 -2.20
C VAL A 70 17.87 3.97 -2.26
N ASP A 71 18.06 3.34 -1.10
CA ASP A 71 18.44 1.93 -1.04
C ASP A 71 17.20 1.03 -1.19
N ARG A 72 16.09 1.40 -0.53
CA ARG A 72 14.85 0.62 -0.49
C ARG A 72 13.62 1.50 -0.48
N ALA A 73 12.49 0.99 -0.96
CA ALA A 73 11.26 1.76 -1.01
C ALA A 73 10.02 0.96 -0.59
N THR A 74 9.00 1.67 -0.07
CA THR A 74 7.63 1.14 -0.03
C THR A 74 6.81 1.73 -1.14
N LEU A 75 5.97 0.92 -1.77
CA LEU A 75 4.99 1.38 -2.74
C LEU A 75 3.57 1.10 -2.25
N LEU A 76 2.82 2.17 -1.98
CA LEU A 76 1.40 2.12 -1.66
C LEU A 76 0.58 2.73 -2.78
N GLY A 77 -0.43 1.99 -3.22
CA GLY A 77 -1.38 2.49 -4.21
C GLY A 77 -2.31 3.56 -3.65
N LYS A 78 -2.68 4.50 -4.52
CA LYS A 78 -3.80 5.39 -4.27
C LYS A 78 -5.10 4.61 -4.51
N ASN A 79 -5.92 4.49 -3.47
CA ASN A 79 -7.31 4.09 -3.63
C ASN A 79 -8.07 5.35 -4.00
N HIS A 80 -8.51 5.46 -5.25
CA HIS A 80 -9.47 6.50 -5.59
C HIS A 80 -10.85 6.02 -5.18
N SER A 81 -11.64 6.94 -4.64
CA SER A 81 -13.06 6.74 -4.36
C SER A 81 -13.92 6.71 -5.62
N THR A 82 -13.30 6.86 -6.79
CA THR A 82 -13.98 7.08 -8.07
C THR A 82 -13.99 5.78 -8.87
N THR A 83 -15.21 5.41 -9.26
CA THR A 83 -15.67 4.37 -10.18
C THR A 83 -14.88 4.18 -11.47
N GLU A 84 -14.11 5.18 -11.88
CA GLU A 84 -13.53 5.20 -13.22
C GLU A 84 -12.36 4.22 -13.32
N ARG A 85 -12.65 3.16 -14.04
CA ARG A 85 -11.75 2.06 -14.35
C ARG A 85 -10.47 2.50 -15.07
N LEU A 86 -10.56 3.56 -15.88
CA LEU A 86 -9.41 4.23 -16.50
C LEU A 86 -8.48 4.82 -15.43
N ILE A 87 -9.03 5.47 -14.40
CA ILE A 87 -8.23 6.01 -13.30
C ILE A 87 -7.52 4.88 -12.54
N THR A 88 -8.19 3.75 -12.31
CA THR A 88 -7.58 2.57 -11.66
C THR A 88 -6.42 1.99 -12.49
N LEU A 89 -6.61 1.81 -13.80
CA LEU A 89 -5.55 1.34 -14.70
C LEU A 89 -4.37 2.31 -14.76
N CYS A 90 -4.64 3.61 -14.85
CA CYS A 90 -3.63 4.65 -14.81
C CYS A 90 -2.78 4.57 -13.52
N ASN A 91 -3.38 4.30 -12.37
CA ASN A 91 -2.62 4.14 -11.13
C ASN A 91 -1.69 2.92 -11.14
N GLU A 92 -2.12 1.79 -11.71
CA GLU A 92 -1.25 0.61 -11.82
C GLU A 92 -0.10 0.84 -12.80
N ILE A 93 -0.36 1.51 -13.93
CA ILE A 93 0.69 1.93 -14.87
C ILE A 93 1.71 2.84 -14.16
N MET A 94 1.26 3.77 -13.33
CA MET A 94 2.15 4.62 -12.54
C MET A 94 2.97 3.83 -11.52
N LYS A 95 2.42 2.75 -10.95
CA LYS A 95 3.17 1.84 -10.06
C LYS A 95 4.24 1.05 -10.82
N LEU A 96 3.93 0.60 -12.03
CA LEU A 96 4.93 -0.04 -12.91
C LEU A 96 6.04 0.94 -13.27
N ALA A 97 5.69 2.19 -13.60
CA ALA A 97 6.65 3.26 -13.85
C ALA A 97 7.54 3.53 -12.61
N PHE A 98 6.96 3.50 -11.41
CA PHE A 98 7.73 3.61 -10.16
C PHE A 98 8.71 2.44 -9.98
N ILE A 99 8.28 1.19 -10.21
CA ILE A 99 9.14 0.01 -10.09
C ILE A 99 10.27 0.05 -11.12
N ALA A 100 9.95 0.46 -12.36
CA ALA A 100 10.95 0.65 -13.41
C ALA A 100 11.96 1.73 -13.01
N ALA A 101 11.50 2.90 -12.56
CA ALA A 101 12.36 3.98 -12.08
C ALA A 101 13.21 3.56 -10.87
N ALA A 102 12.66 2.76 -9.96
CA ALA A 102 13.39 2.23 -8.81
C ALA A 102 14.50 1.28 -9.26
N THR A 103 14.23 0.45 -10.28
CA THR A 103 15.21 -0.45 -10.88
C THR A 103 16.32 0.34 -11.57
N GLU A 104 15.98 1.35 -12.36
CA GLU A 104 16.94 2.27 -13.00
C GLU A 104 17.82 3.01 -11.97
N ALA A 105 17.24 3.38 -10.82
CA ALA A 105 17.95 4.06 -9.74
C ALA A 105 18.79 3.13 -8.86
N GLY A 106 18.78 1.80 -9.11
CA GLY A 106 19.53 0.82 -8.33
C GLY A 106 18.94 0.52 -6.95
N VAL A 107 17.64 0.75 -6.75
CA VAL A 107 16.94 0.41 -5.51
C VAL A 107 16.97 -1.11 -5.32
N GLU A 108 17.49 -1.56 -4.18
CA GLU A 108 17.68 -2.97 -3.86
C GLU A 108 16.34 -3.72 -3.76
N ALA A 109 15.33 -3.07 -3.16
CA ALA A 109 14.01 -3.67 -2.98
C ALA A 109 12.87 -2.65 -2.87
N VAL A 110 11.73 -3.05 -3.43
CA VAL A 110 10.46 -2.33 -3.27
C VAL A 110 9.45 -3.24 -2.57
N VAL A 111 9.04 -2.88 -1.36
CA VAL A 111 7.94 -3.54 -0.66
C VAL A 111 6.62 -2.94 -1.11
N ARG A 112 5.91 -3.66 -1.99
CA ARG A 112 4.59 -3.25 -2.48
C ARG A 112 3.49 -3.74 -1.55
N ILE A 113 2.70 -2.82 -1.00
CA ILE A 113 1.51 -3.15 -0.21
C ILE A 113 0.32 -3.25 -1.16
N SER A 114 -0.30 -4.42 -1.21
CA SER A 114 -1.42 -4.74 -2.11
C SER A 114 -2.44 -5.63 -1.43
N THR A 115 -3.68 -5.64 -1.92
CA THR A 115 -4.68 -6.67 -1.58
C THR A 115 -4.47 -7.90 -2.45
N TYR A 116 -4.55 -9.08 -1.82
CA TYR A 116 -4.23 -10.36 -2.44
C TYR A 116 -5.29 -10.81 -3.46
N GLY A 117 -4.89 -11.01 -4.71
CA GLY A 117 -5.73 -11.41 -5.84
C GLY A 117 -6.23 -12.86 -5.81
N ALA A 118 -5.52 -13.80 -5.17
CA ALA A 118 -5.91 -15.22 -5.25
C ALA A 118 -7.07 -15.59 -4.30
N LEU A 119 -7.44 -14.74 -3.33
CA LEU A 119 -8.68 -14.89 -2.55
C LEU A 119 -9.94 -14.51 -3.33
N ILE A 120 -9.78 -13.93 -4.51
CA ILE A 120 -10.89 -13.46 -5.34
C ILE A 120 -11.25 -14.46 -6.42
N GLY A 121 -10.38 -15.45 -6.65
CA GLY A 121 -10.47 -16.44 -7.71
C GLY A 121 -10.72 -15.80 -9.06
N LEU A 122 -9.75 -15.90 -9.97
CA LEU A 122 -9.97 -15.49 -11.37
C LEU A 122 -11.27 -16.11 -11.95
N ASN A 123 -11.68 -17.27 -11.41
CA ASN A 123 -12.88 -18.03 -11.79
C ASN A 123 -13.97 -18.11 -10.70
N SER A 124 -13.91 -17.35 -9.60
CA SER A 124 -14.94 -17.41 -8.56
C SER A 124 -16.16 -16.59 -8.99
N THR A 125 -17.20 -17.30 -9.41
CA THR A 125 -18.52 -16.76 -9.81
C THR A 125 -19.25 -16.04 -8.66
N GLY A 126 -18.79 -16.14 -7.41
CA GLY A 126 -19.45 -15.58 -6.22
C GLY A 126 -18.82 -14.34 -5.59
N VAL A 127 -17.70 -13.79 -6.09
CA VAL A 127 -17.03 -12.63 -5.45
C VAL A 127 -17.43 -11.33 -6.14
N THR A 128 -18.30 -10.50 -5.56
CA THR A 128 -18.74 -9.20 -6.14
C THR A 128 -17.87 -7.99 -5.76
N GLY A 129 -16.67 -8.21 -5.19
CA GLY A 129 -15.75 -7.14 -4.80
C GLY A 129 -14.95 -6.58 -5.98
N VAL A 130 -15.38 -5.45 -6.55
CA VAL A 130 -14.76 -4.77 -7.72
C VAL A 130 -13.29 -4.43 -7.52
N TYR A 131 -12.86 -4.00 -6.33
CA TYR A 131 -11.46 -3.62 -6.04
C TYR A 131 -10.50 -4.82 -6.03
N ALA A 132 -10.98 -5.91 -5.46
CA ALA A 132 -10.29 -7.17 -5.33
C ALA A 132 -10.14 -7.81 -6.74
N LYS A 133 -11.22 -7.75 -7.52
CA LYS A 133 -11.22 -8.12 -8.94
C LYS A 133 -10.39 -7.17 -9.81
N ALA A 134 -10.30 -5.88 -9.54
CA ALA A 134 -9.48 -4.93 -10.32
C ALA A 134 -7.97 -5.22 -10.21
N HIS A 135 -7.50 -5.66 -9.04
CA HIS A 135 -6.12 -6.14 -8.85
C HIS A 135 -5.83 -7.46 -9.61
N ALA A 136 -6.84 -8.30 -9.85
CA ALA A 136 -6.72 -9.57 -10.58
C ALA A 136 -7.07 -9.47 -12.08
N ARG A 137 -7.98 -8.58 -12.47
CA ARG A 137 -8.55 -8.42 -13.83
C ARG A 137 -7.82 -7.40 -14.71
N ILE A 138 -6.81 -6.69 -14.22
CA ILE A 138 -5.87 -5.98 -15.11
C ILE A 138 -4.79 -6.92 -15.68
N GLU A 139 -4.70 -8.17 -15.19
CA GLU A 139 -4.04 -9.23 -15.96
C GLU A 139 -4.88 -9.69 -17.16
N GLN A 140 -6.18 -9.38 -17.20
CA GLN A 140 -7.02 -9.71 -18.35
C GLN A 140 -8.20 -8.72 -18.46
N TYR A 141 -7.91 -7.56 -19.06
CA TYR A 141 -8.82 -6.67 -19.78
C TYR A 141 -10.20 -6.35 -19.14
N ILE A 142 -10.43 -5.06 -19.10
CA ILE A 142 -11.71 -4.43 -19.43
C ILE A 142 -12.96 -5.31 -19.54
N GLU A 143 -13.76 -5.37 -18.46
CA GLU A 143 -15.19 -4.98 -18.45
C GLU A 143 -15.82 -4.94 -17.02
N ASP A 144 -16.76 -4.01 -16.84
CA ASP A 144 -17.86 -3.99 -15.84
C ASP A 144 -17.69 -3.53 -14.37
N HIS A 145 -17.96 -2.24 -14.20
CA HIS A 145 -18.80 -1.59 -13.15
C HIS A 145 -18.34 -1.51 -11.68
N ASP A 146 -18.98 -0.55 -10.99
CA ASP A 146 -18.59 0.27 -9.84
C ASP A 146 -18.73 -0.36 -8.42
N SER A 147 -17.92 0.07 -7.44
CA SER A 147 -18.39 0.41 -6.06
C SER A 147 -17.27 0.67 -5.02
N LYS A 148 -17.69 1.40 -3.97
CA LYS A 148 -16.99 2.08 -2.87
C LYS A 148 -16.26 1.17 -1.87
N GLN A 149 -15.19 1.70 -1.26
CA GLN A 149 -14.42 1.06 -0.17
C GLN A 149 -14.61 1.77 1.19
N LEU A 150 -14.81 0.97 2.25
CA LEU A 150 -14.71 1.09 3.73
C LEU A 150 -14.44 2.42 4.49
N ALA A 151 -14.29 3.58 3.84
CA ALA A 151 -14.36 4.87 4.51
C ALA A 151 -15.82 5.28 4.85
N GLY A 152 -16.81 4.69 4.18
CA GLY A 152 -18.24 5.02 4.35
C GLY A 152 -18.85 4.57 5.68
N SER A 153 -18.34 3.50 6.28
CA SER A 153 -18.88 2.96 7.54
C SER A 153 -18.30 3.63 8.79
N ALA A 154 -17.38 4.58 8.67
CA ALA A 154 -16.83 5.28 9.82
C ALA A 154 -17.90 6.14 10.54
N ALA A 155 -18.81 6.74 9.76
CA ALA A 155 -19.94 7.48 10.30
C ALA A 155 -20.96 6.55 10.96
N GLU A 156 -21.24 5.40 10.33
CA GLU A 156 -22.11 4.35 10.88
C GLU A 156 -21.54 3.78 12.18
N ALA A 157 -20.29 3.33 12.18
CA ALA A 157 -19.59 2.83 13.37
C ALA A 157 -19.64 3.82 14.53
N LYS A 158 -19.44 5.12 14.23
CA LYS A 158 -19.52 6.18 15.24
C LYS A 158 -20.94 6.39 15.75
N ALA A 159 -21.95 6.26 14.89
CA ALA A 159 -23.35 6.51 15.22
C ALA A 159 -24.04 5.33 15.91
N THR A 160 -23.69 4.10 15.54
CA THR A 160 -24.41 2.89 15.94
C THR A 160 -23.58 1.96 16.83
N GLY A 161 -22.26 2.15 16.90
CA GLY A 161 -21.34 1.20 17.53
C GLY A 161 -21.12 -0.08 16.71
N HIS A 162 -21.70 -0.17 15.50
CA HIS A 162 -21.65 -1.35 14.64
C HIS A 162 -21.25 -0.97 13.22
N ILE A 163 -20.64 -1.92 12.50
CA ILE A 163 -20.35 -1.81 11.07
C ILE A 163 -21.14 -2.91 10.38
N SER A 164 -22.07 -2.54 9.51
CA SER A 164 -22.80 -3.49 8.68
C SER A 164 -22.04 -3.74 7.38
N MET A 165 -21.84 -5.01 7.02
CA MET A 165 -21.23 -5.39 5.75
C MET A 165 -22.08 -6.45 5.05
N PRO A 166 -22.33 -6.32 3.73
CA PRO A 166 -22.95 -7.40 2.97
C PRO A 166 -21.96 -8.56 2.87
N VAL A 167 -22.29 -9.67 3.54
CA VAL A 167 -21.57 -10.95 3.46
C VAL A 167 -22.50 -12.00 2.85
N ALA A 168 -21.94 -12.96 2.11
CA ALA A 168 -22.73 -13.95 1.36
C ALA A 168 -23.58 -14.85 2.28
N ASP A 169 -23.11 -15.08 3.51
CA ASP A 169 -23.87 -15.74 4.57
C ASP A 169 -23.40 -15.25 5.96
N ASN A 170 -24.22 -15.49 6.99
CA ASN A 170 -23.92 -15.10 8.38
C ASN A 170 -22.83 -15.96 9.04
N THR A 171 -22.22 -16.89 8.30
CA THR A 171 -21.19 -17.83 8.76
C THR A 171 -19.80 -17.52 8.22
N SER A 172 -19.71 -16.66 7.20
CA SER A 172 -18.47 -16.30 6.53
C SER A 172 -17.59 -15.44 7.45
N THR A 173 -16.48 -16.02 7.93
CA THR A 173 -15.48 -15.27 8.68
C THR A 173 -14.76 -14.27 7.77
N PHE A 174 -14.82 -12.98 8.13
CA PHE A 174 -14.10 -11.92 7.41
C PHE A 174 -12.78 -11.61 8.12
N ALA A 175 -11.65 -11.87 7.47
CA ALA A 175 -10.34 -11.53 8.01
C ALA A 175 -10.09 -10.02 7.87
N MET A 176 -10.04 -9.31 8.99
CA MET A 176 -9.66 -7.91 9.04
C MET A 176 -8.21 -7.74 9.48
N ILE A 177 -7.53 -6.74 8.93
CA ILE A 177 -6.19 -6.36 9.36
C ILE A 177 -6.12 -4.85 9.57
N ASP A 178 -5.47 -4.46 10.67
CA ASP A 178 -5.21 -3.05 10.93
C ASP A 178 -4.13 -2.54 9.96
N PRO A 179 -4.31 -1.37 9.32
CA PRO A 179 -3.27 -0.75 8.50
C PRO A 179 -1.91 -0.60 9.18
N ARG A 180 -1.88 -0.47 10.52
CA ARG A 180 -0.65 -0.42 11.32
C ARG A 180 0.08 -1.75 11.36
N ASP A 181 -0.65 -2.87 11.36
CA ASP A 181 -0.04 -4.20 11.29
C ASP A 181 0.56 -4.45 9.90
N VAL A 182 -0.11 -3.97 8.84
CA VAL A 182 0.43 -4.00 7.47
C VAL A 182 1.70 -3.14 7.36
N ALA A 183 1.69 -1.95 7.97
CA ALA A 183 2.87 -1.08 8.04
C ALA A 183 4.01 -1.76 8.81
N GLY A 184 3.72 -2.39 9.96
CA GLY A 184 4.70 -3.15 10.74
C GLY A 184 5.33 -4.29 9.95
N ALA A 185 4.53 -5.06 9.22
CA ALA A 185 5.03 -6.12 8.35
C ALA A 185 5.92 -5.58 7.21
N ALA A 186 5.51 -4.48 6.57
CA ALA A 186 6.31 -3.85 5.53
C ALA A 186 7.66 -3.35 6.08
N VAL A 187 7.65 -2.68 7.24
CA VAL A 187 8.88 -2.25 7.92
C VAL A 187 9.77 -3.43 8.28
N ALA A 188 9.19 -4.51 8.83
CA ALA A 188 9.94 -5.70 9.20
C ALA A 188 10.67 -6.34 8.01
N ILE A 189 10.16 -6.21 6.79
CA ILE A 189 10.84 -6.65 5.55
C ILE A 189 11.90 -5.62 5.12
N LEU A 190 11.54 -4.33 5.09
CA LEU A 190 12.42 -3.24 4.64
C LEU A 190 13.73 -3.15 5.41
N VAL A 191 13.74 -3.48 6.70
CA VAL A 191 14.93 -3.32 7.56
C VAL A 191 15.78 -4.58 7.67
N GLN A 192 15.44 -5.66 6.96
CA GLN A 192 16.23 -6.89 6.98
C GLN A 192 17.62 -6.66 6.39
N PRO A 193 18.66 -7.36 6.86
CA PRO A 193 19.92 -7.46 6.11
C PRO A 193 19.68 -7.96 4.68
N THR A 194 20.49 -7.53 3.73
CA THR A 194 20.40 -7.92 2.30
C THR A 194 20.33 -9.43 2.11
N GLU A 195 21.05 -10.19 2.92
CA GLU A 195 21.09 -11.66 2.86
C GLU A 195 19.73 -12.27 3.19
N LYS A 196 19.00 -11.68 4.15
CA LYS A 196 17.66 -12.14 4.55
C LYS A 196 16.58 -11.65 3.59
N LEU A 197 16.81 -10.52 2.92
CA LEU A 197 15.90 -9.98 1.92
C LEU A 197 15.69 -10.97 0.75
N GLN A 198 16.73 -11.73 0.37
CA GLN A 198 16.65 -12.74 -0.69
C GLN A 198 15.58 -13.81 -0.44
N GLN A 199 15.31 -14.13 0.83
CA GLN A 199 14.22 -15.05 1.18
C GLN A 199 12.86 -14.46 0.78
N PHE A 200 12.63 -13.18 1.05
CA PHE A 200 11.40 -12.49 0.63
C PHE A 200 11.30 -12.32 -0.88
N LEU A 201 12.42 -12.04 -1.55
CA LEU A 201 12.47 -11.96 -3.01
C LEU A 201 12.13 -13.30 -3.67
N SER A 202 12.58 -14.43 -3.08
CA SER A 202 12.26 -15.77 -3.56
C SER A 202 10.77 -16.12 -3.37
N LEU A 203 10.16 -15.69 -2.27
CA LEU A 203 8.74 -15.87 -2.00
C LEU A 203 7.85 -15.03 -2.92
N ARG A 204 8.35 -13.88 -3.40
CA ARG A 204 7.67 -12.85 -4.19
C ARG A 204 6.46 -12.19 -3.52
N GLN A 205 5.89 -12.81 -2.50
CA GLN A 205 4.70 -12.36 -1.79
C GLN A 205 4.70 -12.87 -0.34
N VAL A 206 4.17 -12.05 0.56
CA VAL A 206 3.89 -12.41 1.95
C VAL A 206 2.47 -11.98 2.26
N GLN A 207 1.65 -12.90 2.77
CA GLN A 207 0.31 -12.58 3.24
C GLN A 207 0.36 -12.17 4.71
N VAL A 208 -0.38 -11.11 5.05
CA VAL A 208 -0.49 -10.62 6.43
C VAL A 208 -1.97 -10.65 6.80
N HIS A 209 -2.33 -11.44 7.82
CA HIS A 209 -3.68 -11.56 8.35
C HIS A 209 -3.66 -11.80 9.87
N ARG A 210 -4.76 -11.48 10.58
CA ARG A 210 -5.00 -11.81 11.99
C ARG A 210 -6.46 -12.31 12.16
N PRO A 211 -6.78 -13.29 13.03
CA PRO A 211 -6.01 -14.47 13.47
C PRO A 211 -5.99 -15.56 12.37
N GLU A 212 -5.45 -16.75 12.66
CA GLU A 212 -5.54 -17.94 11.80
C GLU A 212 -6.95 -18.14 11.23
N ARG A 213 -7.07 -18.47 9.94
CA ARG A 213 -8.31 -19.02 9.39
C ARG A 213 -8.59 -20.33 10.11
N LYS A 214 -9.40 -20.29 11.16
CA LYS A 214 -10.02 -21.48 11.70
C LYS A 214 -11.21 -21.80 10.80
N SER A 215 -11.07 -22.83 9.99
CA SER A 215 -12.20 -23.53 9.40
C SER A 215 -13.03 -24.10 10.56
N PHE A 216 -14.32 -23.78 10.62
CA PHE A 216 -15.28 -24.54 11.43
C PHE A 216 -15.84 -25.68 10.58
#